data_AF-A0A916UKC6-F1
#
_entry.id   AF-A0A916UKC6-F1
#
_cell.length_a   1.000
_cell.length_b   1.000
_cell.length_c   1.000
_cell.angle_alpha   90.00
_cell.angle_beta   90.00
_cell.angle_gamma   90.00
#
_symmetry.space_group_name_H-M   'P 1'
#
loop_
_entity.id
_entity.type
_entity.pdbx_description
1 polymer ?
#
loop_
_entity_poly.entity_id
_entity_poly.type
_entity_poly.pdbx_seq_one_letter_code
_entity_poly.pdbx_strand_id
1 'polypeptide(L)'
;MKFWRPVGLAVAISLVVGTVVALAQMKAAAPANPATGVVDVRGQMRVPEDYRTLYQALGNWAIAGENGQGSREMHAVYASPGAIDAYRKTGRFPDGAVLVKEVFATSTNEMTTGTVSHEDELKGWFVMVKDSKGAHPGNPLWGDGWGWSWFDADKPLKTTSTDYKTDCQACHVPAQATDWIYVKGYPVLRH
;
A
#
# COMPACT_ATOMS: atom_id res chain seq x y z
N MET A 1 21.96 87.31 -35.14
CA MET A 1 20.89 87.53 -34.13
C MET A 1 19.92 86.34 -34.14
N LYS A 2 20.04 85.41 -33.19
CA LYS A 2 18.97 84.73 -32.44
C LYS A 2 19.59 83.51 -31.73
N PHE A 3 19.56 83.58 -30.41
CA PHE A 3 20.01 82.54 -29.49
C PHE A 3 19.05 81.35 -29.49
N TRP A 4 19.57 80.12 -29.42
CA TRP A 4 18.79 78.96 -29.00
C TRP A 4 19.53 78.22 -27.87
N ARG A 5 18.81 78.04 -26.75
CA ARG A 5 19.21 77.42 -25.48
C ARG A 5 19.47 75.90 -25.64
N PRO A 6 20.36 75.30 -24.83
CA PRO A 6 20.58 73.86 -24.84
C PRO A 6 19.56 73.13 -23.96
N VAL A 7 19.13 71.94 -24.39
CA VAL A 7 18.37 70.99 -23.55
C VAL A 7 19.33 69.87 -23.18
N GLY A 8 19.54 69.69 -21.88
CA GLY A 8 20.40 68.66 -21.31
C GLY A 8 19.79 67.26 -21.46
N LEU A 9 20.65 66.29 -21.77
CA LEU A 9 20.30 64.88 -21.84
C LEU A 9 20.68 64.21 -20.51
N ALA A 10 19.69 63.80 -19.73
CA ALA A 10 19.89 63.00 -18.53
C ALA A 10 20.10 61.54 -18.93
N VAL A 11 21.25 60.97 -18.58
CA VAL A 11 21.55 59.55 -18.75
C VAL A 11 21.02 58.81 -17.52
N ALA A 12 19.98 58.00 -17.71
CA ALA A 12 19.49 57.09 -16.68
C ALA A 12 20.30 55.79 -16.74
N ILE A 13 21.07 55.50 -15.68
CA ILE A 13 21.75 54.21 -15.48
C ILE A 13 20.75 53.29 -14.79
N SER A 14 20.24 52.30 -15.51
CA SER A 14 19.37 51.25 -14.96
C SER A 14 20.21 50.16 -14.30
N LEU A 15 20.16 50.07 -12.97
CA LEU A 15 20.67 48.91 -12.21
C LEU A 15 19.67 47.75 -12.35
N VAL A 16 20.06 46.67 -13.03
CA VAL A 16 19.31 45.40 -13.00
C VAL A 16 19.81 44.58 -11.82
N VAL A 17 19.05 44.55 -10.74
CA VAL A 17 19.27 43.64 -9.61
C VAL A 17 18.63 42.29 -9.98
N GLY A 18 19.46 41.31 -10.33
CA GLY A 18 19.01 39.93 -10.57
C GLY A 18 18.68 39.23 -9.26
N THR A 19 17.41 38.91 -9.04
CA THR A 19 16.95 38.07 -7.93
C THR A 19 17.14 36.60 -8.28
N VAL A 20 18.11 35.94 -7.64
CA VAL A 20 18.24 34.48 -7.69
C VAL A 20 17.17 33.89 -6.77
N VAL A 21 16.08 33.39 -7.36
CA VAL A 21 15.04 32.66 -6.61
C VAL A 21 15.59 31.26 -6.33
N ALA A 22 16.01 31.02 -5.08
CA ALA A 22 16.33 29.68 -4.61
C ALA A 22 15.03 28.84 -4.55
N LEU A 23 14.87 27.90 -5.48
CA LEU A 23 13.84 26.86 -5.37
C LEU A 23 14.24 25.95 -4.20
N ALA A 24 13.66 26.19 -3.03
CA ALA A 24 13.67 25.21 -1.96
C ALA A 24 12.90 23.96 -2.46
N GLN A 25 13.61 22.84 -2.65
CA GLN A 25 12.96 21.55 -2.82
C GLN A 25 12.16 21.27 -1.55
N MET A 26 10.83 21.42 -1.64
CA MET A 26 9.91 20.88 -0.65
C MET A 26 10.13 19.37 -0.64
N LYS A 27 10.90 18.85 0.34
CA LYS A 27 10.83 17.43 0.68
C LYS A 27 9.36 17.15 0.98
N ALA A 28 8.76 16.24 0.21
CA ALA A 28 7.46 15.70 0.55
C ALA A 28 7.49 15.28 2.02
N ALA A 29 6.48 15.71 2.79
CA ALA A 29 6.30 15.26 4.15
C ALA A 29 6.40 13.73 4.17
N ALA A 30 7.05 13.17 5.20
CA ALA A 30 7.01 11.73 5.42
C ALA A 30 5.55 11.29 5.31
N PRO A 31 5.22 10.23 4.55
CA PRO A 31 3.84 9.79 4.45
C PRO A 31 3.32 9.59 5.87
N ALA A 32 2.13 10.14 6.15
CA ALA A 32 1.41 9.83 7.38
C ALA A 32 1.45 8.31 7.58
N ASN A 33 1.60 7.85 8.84
CA ASN A 33 1.67 6.43 9.15
C ASN A 33 0.56 5.69 8.38
N PRO A 34 0.86 4.76 7.48
CA PRO A 34 -0.17 4.15 6.63
C PRO A 34 -1.22 3.36 7.41
N ALA A 35 -0.93 3.01 8.67
CA ALA A 35 -1.90 2.43 9.59
C ALA A 35 -2.91 3.45 10.15
N THR A 36 -2.69 4.76 9.98
CA THR A 36 -3.62 5.81 10.39
C THR A 36 -4.94 5.68 9.62
N GLY A 37 -6.04 5.56 10.36
CA GLY A 37 -7.38 5.30 9.78
C GLY A 37 -7.67 3.82 9.56
N VAL A 38 -6.67 2.95 9.58
CA VAL A 38 -6.82 1.48 9.48
C VAL A 38 -6.97 0.85 10.86
N VAL A 39 -6.21 1.36 11.84
CA VAL A 39 -6.18 0.85 13.23
C VAL A 39 -6.74 1.92 14.16
N ASP A 40 -7.73 1.58 14.98
CA ASP A 40 -8.26 2.47 16.00
C ASP A 40 -7.40 2.48 17.29
N VAL A 41 -7.74 3.37 18.23
CA VAL A 41 -7.01 3.51 19.51
C VAL A 41 -7.04 2.26 20.40
N ARG A 42 -7.93 1.30 20.10
CA ARG A 42 -8.03 0.01 20.80
C ARG A 42 -7.30 -1.11 20.05
N GLY A 43 -6.65 -0.81 18.93
CA GLY A 43 -6.01 -1.81 18.06
C GLY A 43 -7.00 -2.59 17.20
N GLN A 44 -8.23 -2.10 17.01
CA GLN A 44 -9.18 -2.73 16.09
C GLN A 44 -8.87 -2.28 14.67
N MET A 45 -8.65 -3.26 13.79
CA MET A 45 -8.43 -3.02 12.36
C MET A 45 -9.75 -2.87 11.61
N ARG A 46 -9.69 -2.20 10.46
CA ARG A 46 -10.73 -2.18 9.42
C ARG A 46 -10.09 -2.30 8.04
N VAL A 47 -10.86 -2.66 7.02
CA VAL A 47 -10.42 -2.52 5.63
C VAL A 47 -10.27 -1.01 5.34
N PRO A 48 -9.12 -0.54 4.82
CA PRO A 48 -8.97 0.86 4.42
C PRO A 48 -9.95 1.19 3.28
N GLU A 49 -10.58 2.36 3.25
CA GLU A 49 -11.61 2.66 2.23
C GLU A 49 -11.00 2.89 0.83
N ASP A 50 -9.88 3.63 0.76
CA ASP A 50 -9.27 4.08 -0.50
C ASP A 50 -8.07 3.21 -0.93
N TYR A 51 -7.90 1.99 -0.42
CA TYR A 51 -6.73 1.18 -0.76
C TYR A 51 -6.60 0.91 -2.26
N ARG A 52 -7.71 0.68 -3.00
CA ARG A 52 -7.62 0.41 -4.45
C ARG A 52 -7.10 1.59 -5.25
N THR A 53 -7.18 2.82 -4.74
CA THR A 53 -6.70 4.03 -5.43
C THR A 53 -5.35 4.51 -4.88
N LEU A 54 -5.08 4.28 -3.60
CA LEU A 54 -3.87 4.78 -2.93
C LEU A 54 -2.77 3.72 -2.79
N TYR A 55 -3.12 2.44 -2.67
CA TYR A 55 -2.16 1.38 -2.39
C TYR A 55 -1.59 0.85 -3.70
N GLN A 56 -0.34 0.40 -3.63
CA GLN A 56 0.35 -0.16 -4.78
C GLN A 56 0.07 -1.66 -4.85
N ALA A 57 -0.29 -2.15 -6.04
CA ALA A 57 -0.45 -3.59 -6.26
C ALA A 57 0.87 -4.32 -6.00
N LEU A 58 0.83 -5.29 -5.09
CA LEU A 58 1.95 -6.13 -4.72
C LEU A 58 2.03 -7.37 -5.62
N GLY A 59 0.87 -7.91 -6.01
CA GLY A 59 0.76 -9.04 -6.93
C GLY A 59 -0.56 -9.79 -6.76
N ASN A 60 -0.73 -10.83 -7.59
CA ASN A 60 -1.93 -11.66 -7.60
C ASN A 60 -1.56 -13.13 -7.41
N TRP A 61 -2.45 -13.86 -6.75
CA TRP A 61 -2.38 -15.33 -6.64
C TRP A 61 -3.61 -15.94 -7.31
N ALA A 62 -3.39 -17.01 -8.06
CA ALA A 62 -4.44 -17.82 -8.65
C ALA A 62 -4.43 -19.18 -7.97
N ILE A 63 -5.52 -19.53 -7.27
CA ILE A 63 -5.66 -20.82 -6.62
C ILE A 63 -6.29 -21.78 -7.62
N ALA A 64 -5.58 -22.84 -7.95
CA ALA A 64 -6.02 -23.82 -8.95
C ALA A 64 -7.42 -24.37 -8.63
N GLY A 65 -8.23 -24.53 -9.69
CA GLY A 65 -9.49 -25.27 -9.61
C GLY A 65 -9.28 -26.74 -9.28
N GLU A 66 -10.34 -27.43 -8.84
CA GLU A 66 -10.27 -28.83 -8.36
C GLU A 66 -9.69 -29.80 -9.40
N ASN A 67 -9.98 -29.58 -10.68
CA ASN A 67 -9.49 -30.40 -11.79
C ASN A 67 -8.25 -29.79 -12.49
N GLY A 68 -7.63 -28.78 -11.88
CA GLY A 68 -6.50 -28.03 -12.47
C GLY A 68 -6.87 -27.10 -13.63
N GLN A 69 -8.14 -27.04 -14.02
CA GLN A 69 -8.65 -26.07 -15.00
C GLN A 69 -9.07 -24.78 -14.29
N GLY A 70 -8.66 -23.65 -14.85
CA GLY A 70 -8.96 -22.33 -14.31
C GLY A 70 -8.47 -22.14 -12.87
N SER A 71 -8.99 -21.10 -12.25
CA SER A 71 -8.81 -20.79 -10.84
C SER A 71 -10.14 -20.96 -10.13
N ARG A 72 -10.11 -21.46 -8.88
CA ARG A 72 -11.27 -21.43 -7.97
C ARG A 72 -11.35 -20.12 -7.17
N GLU A 73 -10.20 -19.48 -6.99
CA GLU A 73 -10.07 -18.18 -6.34
C GLU A 73 -8.95 -17.39 -6.97
N MET A 74 -9.09 -16.07 -6.95
CA MET A 74 -8.03 -15.13 -7.24
C MET A 74 -7.86 -14.18 -6.07
N HIS A 75 -6.60 -13.93 -5.69
CA HIS A 75 -6.27 -13.08 -4.57
C HIS A 75 -5.42 -11.91 -5.05
N ALA A 76 -5.96 -10.69 -5.00
CA ALA A 76 -5.22 -9.47 -5.29
C ALA A 76 -4.65 -8.87 -4.01
N VAL A 77 -3.35 -8.55 -4.01
CA VAL A 77 -2.66 -8.04 -2.82
C VAL A 77 -2.13 -6.65 -3.08
N TYR A 78 -2.35 -5.74 -2.14
CA TYR A 78 -1.95 -4.34 -2.19
C TYR A 78 -1.12 -3.99 -0.96
N ALA A 79 -0.15 -3.12 -1.15
CA ALA A 79 0.70 -2.60 -0.08
C ALA A 79 0.53 -1.08 0.02
N SER A 80 0.46 -0.59 1.25
CA SER A 80 0.28 0.83 1.52
C SER A 80 1.40 1.69 0.90
N PRO A 81 1.14 2.99 0.63
CA PRO A 81 2.11 3.87 -0.02
C PRO A 81 3.52 3.80 0.58
N GLY A 82 4.53 3.64 -0.26
CA GLY A 82 5.94 3.60 0.13
C GLY A 82 6.40 2.29 0.77
N ALA A 83 5.51 1.33 1.06
CA ALA A 83 5.90 0.04 1.64
C ALA A 83 6.77 -0.78 0.68
N ILE A 84 6.45 -0.79 -0.61
CA ILE A 84 7.25 -1.48 -1.64
C ILE A 84 8.65 -0.87 -1.75
N ASP A 85 8.75 0.46 -1.82
CA ASP A 85 10.04 1.14 -1.94
C ASP A 85 10.91 0.96 -0.69
N ALA A 86 10.30 1.00 0.50
CA ALA A 86 10.99 0.70 1.74
C ALA A 86 11.48 -0.75 1.79
N TYR A 87 10.65 -1.70 1.34
CA TYR A 87 11.03 -3.11 1.25
C TYR A 87 12.20 -3.32 0.29
N ARG A 88 12.15 -2.74 -0.92
CA ARG A 88 13.25 -2.83 -1.90
C ARG A 88 14.57 -2.32 -1.34
N LYS A 89 14.55 -1.28 -0.49
CA LYS A 89 15.75 -0.69 0.12
C LYS A 89 16.31 -1.51 1.29
N THR A 90 15.45 -2.20 2.04
CA THR A 90 15.81 -2.75 3.36
C THR A 90 15.60 -4.25 3.50
N GLY A 91 14.89 -4.86 2.55
CA GLY A 91 14.42 -6.25 2.61
C GLY A 91 13.30 -6.48 3.64
N ARG A 92 12.69 -5.41 4.19
CA ARG A 92 11.68 -5.49 5.25
C ARG A 92 10.54 -4.52 5.01
N PHE A 93 9.32 -4.91 5.37
CA PHE A 93 8.20 -3.96 5.41
C PHE A 93 8.42 -2.97 6.56
N PRO A 94 8.22 -1.66 6.33
CA PRO A 94 8.39 -0.66 7.38
C PRO A 94 7.28 -0.79 8.43
N ASP A 95 7.58 -0.36 9.66
CA ASP A 95 6.60 -0.26 10.73
C ASP A 95 5.37 0.55 10.28
N GLY A 96 4.16 0.06 10.57
CA GLY A 96 2.91 0.66 10.12
C GLY A 96 2.53 0.37 8.66
N ALA A 97 3.34 -0.40 7.90
CA ALA A 97 2.93 -0.86 6.57
C ALA A 97 1.63 -1.67 6.66
N VAL A 98 0.70 -1.41 5.74
CA VAL A 98 -0.57 -2.14 5.64
C VAL A 98 -0.56 -2.97 4.37
N LEU A 99 -0.85 -4.26 4.50
CA LEU A 99 -1.09 -5.17 3.39
C LEU A 99 -2.58 -5.52 3.37
N VAL A 100 -3.21 -5.36 2.21
CA VAL A 100 -4.61 -5.73 1.99
C VAL A 100 -4.63 -6.81 0.92
N LYS A 101 -5.13 -7.99 1.26
CA LYS A 101 -5.37 -9.09 0.33
C LYS A 101 -6.86 -9.26 0.14
N GLU A 102 -7.33 -9.06 -1.07
CA GLU A 102 -8.68 -9.42 -1.50
C GLU A 102 -8.73 -10.91 -1.81
N VAL A 103 -9.87 -11.54 -1.57
CA VAL A 103 -10.13 -12.93 -1.98
C VAL A 103 -11.42 -12.96 -2.78
N PHE A 104 -11.31 -13.29 -4.06
CA PHE A 104 -12.45 -13.45 -4.95
C PHE A 104 -12.70 -14.93 -5.25
N ALA A 105 -13.97 -15.32 -5.31
CA ALA A 105 -14.38 -16.41 -6.18
C ALA A 105 -14.25 -15.97 -7.63
N THR A 106 -14.08 -16.93 -8.53
CA THR A 106 -13.75 -16.68 -9.93
C THR A 106 -14.77 -17.28 -10.87
N SER A 107 -15.01 -16.59 -11.99
CA SER A 107 -15.71 -17.14 -13.14
C SER A 107 -14.68 -17.57 -14.19
N THR A 108 -14.90 -18.72 -14.81
CA THR A 108 -13.98 -19.29 -15.82
C THR A 108 -14.72 -19.53 -17.12
N ASN A 109 -14.21 -18.96 -18.21
CA ASN A 109 -14.86 -19.00 -19.52
C ASN A 109 -13.82 -19.12 -20.65
N GLU A 110 -14.24 -19.63 -21.81
CA GLU A 110 -13.44 -19.55 -23.02
C GLU A 110 -13.42 -18.11 -23.55
N MET A 111 -12.23 -17.58 -23.81
CA MET A 111 -12.00 -16.29 -24.43
C MET A 111 -11.10 -16.45 -25.66
N THR A 112 -10.91 -15.40 -26.45
CA THR A 112 -10.01 -15.43 -27.62
C THR A 112 -8.55 -15.76 -27.27
N THR A 113 -8.18 -15.62 -25.99
CA THR A 113 -6.87 -15.96 -25.44
C THR A 113 -6.82 -17.36 -24.80
N GLY A 114 -7.89 -18.15 -24.87
CA GLY A 114 -8.04 -19.49 -24.27
C GLY A 114 -8.98 -19.52 -23.06
N THR A 115 -8.93 -20.60 -22.28
CA THR A 115 -9.66 -20.73 -21.02
C THR A 115 -9.12 -19.73 -19.99
N VAL A 116 -9.94 -18.76 -19.59
CA VAL A 116 -9.55 -17.67 -18.70
C VAL A 116 -10.44 -17.65 -17.46
N SER A 117 -9.82 -17.47 -16.30
CA SER A 117 -10.51 -17.11 -15.07
C SER A 117 -10.36 -15.62 -14.77
N HIS A 118 -11.41 -15.00 -14.26
CA HIS A 118 -11.37 -13.64 -13.73
C HIS A 118 -12.10 -13.56 -12.39
N GLU A 119 -11.78 -12.52 -11.62
CA GLU A 119 -12.47 -12.18 -10.37
C GLU A 119 -13.97 -11.95 -10.64
N ASP A 120 -14.83 -12.49 -9.78
CA ASP A 120 -16.29 -12.39 -9.88
C ASP A 120 -16.89 -11.92 -8.54
N GLU A 121 -17.02 -12.83 -7.58
CA GLU A 121 -17.62 -12.52 -6.27
C GLU A 121 -16.54 -12.31 -5.20
N LEU A 122 -16.55 -11.15 -4.55
CA LEU A 122 -15.66 -10.88 -3.43
C LEU A 122 -16.10 -11.68 -2.20
N LYS A 123 -15.20 -12.50 -1.65
CA LYS A 123 -15.43 -13.23 -0.39
C LYS A 123 -15.05 -12.42 0.84
N GLY A 124 -14.02 -11.58 0.72
CA GLY A 124 -13.56 -10.75 1.82
C GLY A 124 -12.13 -10.28 1.68
N TRP A 125 -11.59 -9.78 2.78
CA TRP A 125 -10.25 -9.23 2.88
C TRP A 125 -9.47 -9.84 4.02
N PHE A 126 -8.19 -10.08 3.77
CA PHE A 126 -7.20 -10.25 4.82
C PHE A 126 -6.34 -8.99 4.92
N VAL A 127 -6.36 -8.35 6.08
CA VAL A 127 -5.58 -7.13 6.36
C VAL A 127 -4.50 -7.47 7.37
N MET A 128 -3.26 -7.10 7.03
CA MET A 128 -2.13 -7.18 7.94
C MET A 128 -1.49 -5.81 8.14
N VAL A 129 -1.10 -5.48 9.38
CA VAL A 129 -0.46 -4.20 9.72
C VAL A 129 0.87 -4.48 10.41
N LYS A 130 1.98 -3.94 9.91
CA LYS A 130 3.30 -4.16 10.51
C LYS A 130 3.38 -3.47 11.86
N ASP A 131 3.71 -4.22 12.91
CA ASP A 131 3.93 -3.72 14.26
C ASP A 131 5.21 -4.32 14.83
N SER A 132 6.34 -3.79 14.38
CA SER A 132 7.67 -4.24 14.81
C SER A 132 7.97 -3.93 16.28
N LYS A 133 7.16 -3.06 16.90
CA LYS A 133 7.36 -2.57 18.28
C LYS A 133 6.49 -3.31 19.30
N GLY A 134 5.50 -4.09 18.86
CA GLY A 134 4.58 -4.79 19.75
C GLY A 134 3.70 -3.80 20.53
N ALA A 135 3.12 -2.82 19.84
CA ALA A 135 2.33 -1.75 20.43
C ALA A 135 0.97 -2.21 21.02
N HIS A 136 0.57 -3.46 20.79
CA HIS A 136 -0.73 -4.00 21.18
C HIS A 136 -0.62 -5.24 22.10
N PRO A 137 0.02 -5.11 23.28
CA PRO A 137 0.19 -6.26 24.19
C PRO A 137 -1.16 -6.79 24.67
N GLY A 138 -1.31 -8.12 24.67
CA GLY A 138 -2.51 -8.80 25.13
C GLY A 138 -3.70 -8.77 24.17
N ASN A 139 -3.58 -8.13 23.00
CA ASN A 139 -4.60 -8.21 21.97
C ASN A 139 -4.41 -9.49 21.13
N PRO A 140 -5.41 -10.39 21.04
CA PRO A 140 -5.27 -11.68 20.36
C PRO A 140 -5.15 -11.57 18.84
N LEU A 141 -5.36 -10.39 18.25
CA LEU A 141 -5.17 -10.14 16.82
C LEU A 141 -3.81 -9.51 16.50
N TRP A 142 -2.93 -9.37 17.49
CA TRP A 142 -1.61 -8.78 17.35
C TRP A 142 -0.53 -9.67 17.92
N GLY A 143 0.55 -9.84 17.17
CA GLY A 143 1.68 -10.66 17.57
C GLY A 143 2.59 -10.97 16.40
N ASP A 144 3.75 -11.54 16.71
CA ASP A 144 4.76 -11.91 15.72
C ASP A 144 5.16 -10.76 14.76
N GLY A 145 5.07 -9.51 15.26
CA GLY A 145 5.42 -8.30 14.52
C GLY A 145 4.32 -7.78 13.59
N TRP A 146 3.09 -8.27 13.71
CA TRP A 146 1.96 -7.93 12.84
C TRP A 146 0.63 -7.87 13.59
N GLY A 147 -0.29 -7.04 13.11
CA GLY A 147 -1.74 -7.20 13.29
C GLY A 147 -2.31 -8.07 12.17
N TRP A 148 -3.28 -8.92 12.48
CA TRP A 148 -3.87 -9.90 11.57
C TRP A 148 -5.39 -9.86 11.66
N SER A 149 -6.09 -9.69 10.54
CA SER A 149 -7.56 -9.70 10.56
C SER A 149 -8.18 -10.07 9.23
N TRP A 150 -9.20 -10.91 9.31
CA TRP A 150 -10.11 -11.22 8.21
C TRP A 150 -11.42 -10.43 8.33
N PHE A 151 -11.90 -9.93 7.20
CA PHE A 151 -13.17 -9.23 7.06
C PHE A 151 -14.01 -9.91 6.00
N ASP A 152 -15.21 -10.34 6.35
CA ASP A 152 -16.20 -10.80 5.38
C ASP A 152 -16.55 -9.66 4.41
N ALA A 153 -16.90 -9.99 3.16
CA ALA A 153 -17.22 -9.00 2.12
C ALA A 153 -18.28 -7.96 2.54
N ASP A 154 -19.23 -8.36 3.39
CA ASP A 154 -20.31 -7.52 3.90
C ASP A 154 -19.97 -6.77 5.20
N LYS A 155 -18.79 -7.00 5.80
CA LYS A 155 -18.37 -6.44 7.10
C LYS A 155 -16.96 -5.83 7.05
N PRO A 156 -16.66 -4.87 6.14
CA PRO A 156 -15.31 -4.29 6.02
C PRO A 156 -14.83 -3.54 7.27
N LEU A 157 -15.75 -3.16 8.17
CA LEU A 157 -15.44 -2.39 9.38
C LEU A 157 -15.31 -3.25 10.65
N LYS A 158 -15.60 -4.55 10.58
CA LYS A 158 -15.61 -5.43 11.74
C LYS A 158 -15.07 -6.81 11.38
N THR A 159 -13.90 -7.13 11.93
CA THR A 159 -13.24 -8.43 11.75
C THR A 159 -14.09 -9.57 12.32
N THR A 160 -14.04 -10.72 11.66
CA THR A 160 -14.56 -11.99 12.19
C THR A 160 -13.46 -12.86 12.79
N SER A 161 -12.19 -12.46 12.66
CA SER A 161 -11.08 -13.08 13.38
C SER A 161 -11.18 -12.85 14.88
N THR A 162 -10.75 -13.85 15.64
CA THR A 162 -10.76 -13.86 17.10
C THR A 162 -9.35 -14.00 17.68
N ASP A 163 -8.50 -14.82 17.07
CA ASP A 163 -7.10 -15.01 17.47
C ASP A 163 -6.25 -15.34 16.23
N TYR A 164 -5.18 -14.56 15.99
CA TYR A 164 -4.37 -14.77 14.80
C TYR A 164 -3.66 -16.13 14.79
N LYS A 165 -3.40 -16.72 15.96
CA LYS A 165 -2.72 -18.02 16.08
C LYS A 165 -3.60 -19.16 15.58
N THR A 166 -4.90 -19.08 15.84
CA THR A 166 -5.87 -20.09 15.37
C THR A 166 -6.36 -19.78 13.97
N ASP A 167 -6.58 -18.51 13.66
CA ASP A 167 -7.34 -18.12 12.47
C ASP A 167 -6.44 -17.83 11.27
N CYS A 168 -5.15 -17.52 11.48
CA CYS A 168 -4.27 -16.99 10.42
C CYS A 168 -2.92 -17.72 10.33
N GLN A 169 -2.28 -17.98 11.47
CA GLN A 169 -0.86 -18.30 11.55
C GLN A 169 -0.51 -19.58 10.79
N ALA A 170 -1.34 -20.63 10.86
CA ALA A 170 -1.07 -21.92 10.20
C ALA A 170 -0.81 -21.78 8.69
N CYS A 171 -1.54 -20.91 8.01
CA CYS A 171 -1.33 -20.64 6.58
C CYS A 171 -0.08 -19.81 6.29
N HIS A 172 0.48 -19.12 7.29
CA HIS A 172 1.63 -18.23 7.15
C HIS A 172 2.95 -18.81 7.71
N VAL A 173 2.89 -19.89 8.51
CA VAL A 173 4.09 -20.60 9.02
C VAL A 173 5.13 -20.90 7.94
N PRO A 174 4.78 -21.38 6.73
CA PRO A 174 5.79 -21.64 5.69
C PRO A 174 6.52 -20.38 5.20
N ALA A 175 5.95 -19.20 5.46
CA ALA A 175 6.53 -17.90 5.14
C ALA A 175 7.17 -17.20 6.36
N GLN A 176 7.27 -17.86 7.52
CA GLN A 176 7.81 -17.25 8.75
C GLN A 176 9.22 -16.66 8.54
N ALA A 177 10.10 -17.36 7.80
CA ALA A 177 11.46 -16.91 7.51
C ALA A 177 11.51 -15.61 6.67
N THR A 178 10.42 -15.26 6.00
CA THR A 178 10.27 -14.03 5.21
C THR A 178 9.26 -13.08 5.86
N ASP A 179 9.34 -12.97 7.18
CA ASP A 179 8.50 -12.09 8.00
C ASP A 179 7.00 -12.39 7.84
N TRP A 180 6.70 -13.68 7.73
CA TRP A 180 5.35 -14.24 7.55
C TRP A 180 4.66 -13.91 6.23
N ILE A 181 5.35 -13.29 5.28
CA ILE A 181 4.79 -12.92 3.99
C ILE A 181 5.42 -13.77 2.88
N TYR A 182 4.61 -14.31 1.96
CA TYR A 182 5.07 -15.08 0.79
C TYR A 182 5.72 -14.18 -0.29
N VAL A 183 6.78 -13.47 0.07
CA VAL A 183 7.42 -12.42 -0.76
C VAL A 183 7.93 -12.90 -2.11
N LYS A 184 8.17 -14.20 -2.29
CA LYS A 184 8.56 -14.78 -3.59
C LYS A 184 7.49 -14.60 -4.67
N GLY A 185 6.22 -14.51 -4.29
CA GLY A 185 5.10 -14.26 -5.22
C GLY A 185 4.91 -12.79 -5.58
N TYR A 186 5.75 -11.89 -5.08
CA TYR A 186 5.66 -10.46 -5.35
C TYR A 186 6.92 -9.95 -6.06
N PRO A 187 7.03 -10.15 -7.39
CA PRO A 187 8.19 -9.70 -8.16
C PRO A 187 8.50 -8.21 -8.01
N VAL A 188 7.47 -7.39 -7.78
CA VAL A 188 7.62 -5.96 -7.53
C VAL A 188 8.49 -5.66 -6.31
N LEU A 189 8.69 -6.59 -5.37
CA LEU A 189 9.59 -6.37 -4.23
C LEU A 189 11.08 -6.52 -4.60
N ARG A 190 11.40 -7.05 -5.79
CA ARG A 190 12.76 -7.32 -6.25
C ARG A 190 13.29 -6.33 -7.30
N HIS A 191 12.40 -5.59 -7.97
CA HIS A 191 12.72 -4.75 -9.13
C HIS A 191 12.08 -3.39 -8.99
#